data_AF-A0A256A5M3-F1
#
_entry.id   AF-A0A256A5M3-F1
#
_cell.length_a   1.000
_cell.length_b   1.000
_cell.length_c   1.000
_cell.angle_alpha   90.00
_cell.angle_beta   90.00
_cell.angle_gamma   90.00
#
_symmetry.space_group_name_H-M   'P 1'
#
loop_
_entity.id
_entity.type
_entity.pdbx_description
1 polymer ?
#
loop_
_entity_poly.entity_id
_entity_poly.type
_entity_poly.pdbx_seq_one_letter_code
_entity_poly.pdbx_strand_id
1 'polypeptide(L)' 'MNRADILRNNIIDKLLTISNKDYLSALHQLVENSSVDNDLVKLSDEQILMLKLSDKDIEAGKLISQEELDKSDLEWLKGL' A
#
# COMPACT_ATOMS: atom_id res chain seq x y z
N MET A 1 -9.04 1.45 13.55
CA MET A 1 -7.58 1.62 13.75
C MET A 1 -7.18 0.89 15.01
N ASN A 2 -6.44 -0.23 14.92
CA ASN A 2 -5.98 -0.93 16.12
C ASN A 2 -4.67 -0.28 16.65
N ARG A 3 -4.25 -0.63 17.87
CA ARG A 3 -3.03 -0.06 18.50
C ARG A 3 -1.75 -0.35 17.72
N ALA A 4 -1.68 -1.48 17.03
CA ALA A 4 -0.55 -1.84 16.17
C ALA A 4 -0.52 -0.99 14.88
N ASP A 5 -1.67 -0.61 14.33
CA ASP A 5 -1.72 0.29 13.16
C ASP A 5 -1.17 1.68 13.50
N ILE A 6 -1.52 2.20 14.68
CA ILE A 6 -0.99 3.47 15.20
C ILE A 6 0.53 3.36 15.39
N LEU A 7 1.01 2.24 15.93
CA LEU A 7 2.44 2.01 16.12
C LEU A 7 3.19 1.95 14.77
N ARG A 8 2.63 1.26 13.77
CA ARG A 8 3.22 1.16 12.43
C ARG A 8 3.35 2.53 11.78
N ASN A 9 2.31 3.36 11.82
CA ASN A 9 2.32 4.70 11.24
C ASN A 9 3.39 5.59 11.89
N ASN A 10 3.49 5.58 13.22
CA ASN A 10 4.53 6.32 13.94
C ASN A 10 5.95 5.86 13.58
N ILE A 11 6.15 4.57 13.28
CA ILE A 11 7.45 4.04 12.83
C ILE A 11 7.76 4.55 11.41
N ILE A 12 6.78 4.53 10.50
CA ILE A 12 6.92 5.04 9.12
C ILE A 12 7.30 6.52 9.14
N ASP A 13 6.60 7.35 9.93
CA ASP A 13 6.89 8.78 10.04
C ASP A 13 8.33 9.03 10.51
N LYS A 14 8.81 8.24 11.49
CA LYS A 14 10.20 8.33 11.96
C LYS A 14 11.20 7.89 10.90
N LEU A 15 10.91 6.83 10.15
CA LEU A 15 11.77 6.36 9.06
C LEU A 15 11.94 7.43 7.98
N LEU A 16 10.87 8.14 7.62
CA LEU A 16 10.89 9.22 6.63
C LEU A 16 11.79 10.41 7.04
N THR A 17 12.06 10.58 8.34
CA THR A 17 12.93 11.67 8.84
C THR A 17 14.41 11.31 8.93
N ILE A 18 14.77 10.04 8.75
CA ILE A 18 16.15 9.57 8.87
C ILE A 18 16.86 9.70 7.52
N SER A 19 17.96 10.45 7.46
CA SER A 19 18.81 10.56 6.26
C SER A 19 20.12 9.75 6.36
N ASN A 20 20.41 9.17 7.52
CA ASN A 20 21.64 8.41 7.74
C ASN A 20 21.51 6.99 7.15
N LYS A 21 22.33 6.68 6.14
CA LYS A 21 22.32 5.40 5.43
C LYS A 21 22.70 4.21 6.32
N ASP A 22 23.70 4.36 7.18
CA ASP A 22 24.17 3.27 8.04
C ASP A 22 23.10 2.88 9.05
N TYR A 23 22.38 3.87 9.57
CA TYR A 23 21.25 3.67 10.48
C TYR A 23 20.07 2.97 9.79
N LEU A 24 19.71 3.40 8.57
CA LEU A 24 18.70 2.73 7.76
C LEU A 24 19.10 1.28 7.42
N SER A 25 20.38 1.03 7.17
CA SER A 25 20.90 -0.30 6.86
C SER A 25 20.80 -1.25 8.06
N ALA A 26 21.15 -0.77 9.27
CA ALA A 26 20.99 -1.53 10.49
C ALA A 26 19.51 -1.83 10.81
N LEU A 27 18.63 -0.86 10.58
CA LEU A 27 17.18 -1.06 10.74
C LEU A 27 16.62 -2.06 9.73
N HIS A 28 17.04 -2.00 8.48
CA HIS A 28 16.66 -2.96 7.44
C HIS A 28 17.05 -4.39 7.86
N GLN A 29 18.31 -4.59 8.27
CA GLN A 29 18.78 -5.88 8.75
C GLN A 29 18.01 -6.35 9.99
N LEU A 30 17.67 -5.45 10.91
CA LEU A 30 16.88 -5.80 12.10
C LEU A 30 15.49 -6.30 11.73
N VAL A 31 14.82 -5.64 10.77
CA VAL A 31 13.48 -6.01 10.32
C VAL A 31 13.51 -7.31 9.51
N GLU A 32 14.49 -7.49 8.61
CA GLU A 32 14.65 -8.75 7.86
C GLU A 32 14.95 -9.96 8.76
N ASN A 33 15.75 -9.77 9.81
CA ASN A 33 16.08 -10.84 10.76
C ASN A 33 15.02 -11.02 11.85
N SER A 34 14.11 -10.07 12.04
CA SER A 34 12.93 -10.29 12.84
C SER A 34 12.07 -11.26 12.06
N SER A 35 12.00 -12.52 12.51
CA SER A 35 11.12 -13.53 11.95
C SER A 35 9.66 -13.10 12.18
N VAL A 36 9.21 -12.13 11.39
CA VAL A 36 7.81 -11.86 11.18
C VAL A 36 7.34 -13.06 10.39
N ASP A 37 6.41 -13.79 10.99
CA ASP A 37 5.72 -14.89 10.33
C ASP A 37 5.45 -14.50 8.87
N ASN A 38 5.89 -15.33 7.93
CA ASN A 38 5.54 -15.20 6.52
C ASN A 38 4.06 -15.58 6.34
N ASP A 39 3.19 -15.05 7.21
CA ASP A 39 1.78 -14.88 6.93
C ASP A 39 1.71 -13.84 5.81
N LEU A 40 2.06 -14.31 4.60
CA LEU A 40 1.62 -13.76 3.33
C LEU A 40 0.18 -13.33 3.57
N VAL A 41 -0.08 -12.04 3.49
CA VAL A 41 -1.41 -11.48 3.66
C VAL A 41 -2.34 -12.29 2.77
N LYS A 42 -3.14 -13.17 3.38
CA LYS A 42 -4.07 -14.02 2.65
C LYS A 42 -5.20 -13.12 2.19
N LEU A 43 -5.28 -12.92 0.89
CA LEU A 43 -6.41 -12.23 0.29
C LEU A 43 -7.68 -13.02 0.59
N SER A 44 -8.77 -12.32 0.89
CA SER A 44 -10.08 -12.94 0.96
C SER A 44 -10.55 -13.38 -0.43
N ASP A 45 -11.54 -14.27 -0.49
CA ASP A 45 -12.11 -14.73 -1.76
C ASP A 45 -12.67 -13.55 -2.58
N GLU A 46 -13.24 -12.54 -1.92
CA GLU A 46 -13.75 -11.33 -2.56
C GLU A 46 -12.63 -10.47 -3.17
N GLN A 47 -11.50 -10.35 -2.47
CA GLN A 47 -10.34 -9.61 -2.98
C GLN A 47 -9.71 -10.33 -4.19
N ILE A 48 -9.62 -11.66 -4.14
CA ILE A 48 -9.17 -12.47 -5.28
C ILE A 48 -10.14 -12.31 -6.46
N LEU A 49 -11.45 -12.31 -6.20
CA LEU A 49 -12.46 -12.09 -7.23
C LEU A 49 -12.31 -10.70 -7.87
N MET A 50 -12.06 -9.66 -7.08
CA MET A 50 -11.87 -8.30 -7.57
C MET A 50 -10.65 -8.20 -8.51
N LEU A 51 -9.54 -8.87 -8.16
CA LEU A 51 -8.37 -8.95 -9.03
C LEU A 51 -8.68 -9.67 -10.35
N LYS A 52 -9.40 -10.79 -10.30
CA LYS A 52 -9.82 -11.52 -11.52
C LYS A 52 -10.76 -10.70 -12.42
N LEU A 53 -11.57 -9.81 -11.85
CA LEU A 53 -12.39 -8.88 -12.62
C LEU A 53 -11.50 -7.80 -13.28
N SER A 54 -10.51 -7.28 -12.55
CA SER A 54 -9.52 -6.35 -13.09
C SER A 54 -8.77 -6.96 -14.29
N ASP A 55 -8.35 -8.22 -14.20
CA ASP A 55 -7.68 -8.91 -15.32
C ASP A 55 -8.55 -8.91 -16.59
N LYS A 56 -9.85 -9.20 -16.43
CA LYS A 56 -10.81 -9.16 -17.55
C LYS A 56 -11.01 -7.77 -18.12
N ASP A 57 -11.03 -6.74 -17.27
CA ASP A 57 -11.19 -5.36 -17.71
C ASP A 57 -9.95 -4.87 -18.46
N ILE A 58 -8.75 -5.31 -18.06
CA ILE A 58 -7.50 -5.08 -18.79
C ILE A 58 -7.54 -5.78 -20.17
N GLU A 59 -7.92 -7.06 -20.23
CA GLU A 59 -8.05 -7.80 -21.49
C GLU A 59 -9.08 -7.17 -22.44
N ALA A 60 -10.17 -6.63 -21.88
CA ALA A 60 -11.21 -5.93 -22.62
C ALA A 60 -10.87 -4.48 -22.98
N GLY A 61 -9.70 -3.97 -22.58
CA GLY A 61 -9.26 -2.59 -22.83
C GLY A 61 -10.08 -1.53 -22.09
N LYS A 62 -10.80 -1.92 -21.03
CA LYS A 62 -11.56 -0.99 -20.16
C LYS A 62 -10.64 -0.32 -19.15
N LEU A 63 -9.71 0.46 -19.67
CA LEU A 63 -8.76 1.24 -18.89
C LEU A 63 -9.18 2.71 -18.89
N ILE A 64 -8.77 3.43 -17.86
CA ILE A 64 -8.87 4.89 -17.79
C ILE A 64 -7.47 5.47 -17.80
N SER A 65 -7.28 6.63 -18.43
CA SER A 65 -5.99 7.33 -18.35
C SER A 65 -5.79 7.94 -16.96
N GLN A 66 -4.54 8.23 -16.61
CA GLN A 66 -4.24 8.92 -15.35
C GLN A 66 -4.92 10.29 -15.30
N GLU A 67 -4.97 11.02 -16.41
CA GLU A 67 -5.61 12.33 -16.50
C GLU A 67 -7.13 12.26 -16.28
N GLU A 68 -7.78 11.19 -16.76
CA GLU A 68 -9.20 10.95 -16.51
C GLU A 68 -9.47 10.64 -15.03
N LEU A 69 -8.61 9.83 -14.42
CA LEU A 69 -8.67 9.50 -12.99
C LEU A 69 -8.48 10.75 -12.14
N ASP A 70 -7.46 11.56 -12.41
CA ASP A 70 -7.17 12.81 -11.70
C ASP A 70 -8.36 13.79 -11.76
N LYS A 71 -9.05 13.84 -12.91
CA LYS A 71 -10.25 14.66 -13.07
C LYS A 71 -11.40 14.16 -12.17
N SER A 72 -11.64 12.84 -12.15
CA SER A 72 -12.66 12.24 -11.30
C SER A 72 -12.37 12.46 -9.81
N ASP A 73 -11.10 12.34 -9.40
CA ASP A 73 -10.67 12.60 -8.02
C ASP A 73 -10.90 14.07 -7.63
N LEU A 74 -10.58 15.02 -8.52
CA LEU A 74 -10.84 16.45 -8.30
C LEU A 74 -12.34 16.77 -8.22
N GLU A 75 -13.18 16.10 -9.01
CA GLU A 75 -14.63 16.23 -8.92
C GLU A 75 -15.17 15.68 -7.60
N TRP A 76 -14.66 14.52 -7.17
CA TRP A 76 -15.00 13.92 -5.88
C TRP A 76 -14.62 14.83 -4.70
N LEU A 77 -13.42 15.41 -4.72
CA LEU A 77 -12.93 16.35 -3.70
C LEU A 77 -13.75 17.66 -3.62
N LYS A 78 -14.33 18.11 -4.73
CA LYS A 78 -15.20 19.31 -4.77
C LYS A 78 -16.59 19.07 -4.20
N GLY A 79 -17.02 17.81 -4.12
CA GLY A 79 -18.31 17.40 -3.54
C GLY A 79 -18.27 17.19 -2.02
N LEU A 80 -17.10 17.39 -1.39
CA LEU A 80 -16.85 17.34 0.05
C LEU A 80 -16.92 18.74 0.69
#